data_AF-A0A1F7UYN5-F1
#
_entry.id   AF-A0A1F7UYN5-F1
#
_cell.length_a   1.000
_cell.length_b   1.000
_cell.length_c   1.000
_cell.angle_alpha   90.00
_cell.angle_beta   90.00
_cell.angle_gamma   90.00
#
_symmetry.space_group_name_H-M   'P 1'
#
loop_
_entity.id
_entity.type
_entity.pdbx_description
1 polymer ?
#
loop_
_entity_poly.entity_id
_entity_poly.type
_entity_poly.pdbx_seq_one_letter_code
_entity_poly.pdbx_strand_id
1 'polypeptide(L)'
;MNETPSEGIAYTYGSRLRSWKTDASQDAVNQIATAVIGNMAHSPDSRRAVATTIIPTIDAAAKEPPCLISVQALQSDSRVHLFCTFRSHDIFKAAIPNAFGLLRMHDEIAEATGFERGSLSIVSNSAHIYEGDFEHAEKMIACSHLERKPKRVWDAAGADPRGSFLIRLEGDEIVAEHQGPNGAILGEYRGKSAKDVSLKMAQLHLVSQIGHAFDIGHELQKAEHALKLGLGYVQDPPLDFSPIALPNLSPITEVH
;
A
#
# COMPACT_ATOMS: atom_id res chain seq x y z
N MET A 1 -42.49 14.08 -17.35
CA MET A 1 -42.30 13.86 -18.80
C MET A 1 -41.43 12.63 -18.93
N ASN A 2 -41.94 11.59 -19.58
CA ASN A 2 -41.23 10.35 -19.81
C ASN A 2 -40.29 10.54 -20.99
N GLU A 3 -38.99 10.65 -20.74
CA GLU A 3 -38.00 10.49 -21.80
C GLU A 3 -37.69 9.00 -21.96
N THR A 4 -38.09 8.45 -23.10
CA THR A 4 -37.63 7.15 -23.58
C THR A 4 -36.11 7.21 -23.73
N PRO A 5 -35.31 6.27 -23.17
CA PRO A 5 -33.87 6.28 -23.34
C PRO A 5 -33.54 6.13 -24.83
N SER A 6 -32.66 6.99 -25.33
CA SER A 6 -32.16 6.97 -26.71
C SER A 6 -31.56 5.61 -27.08
N GLU A 7 -31.82 5.16 -28.31
CA GLU A 7 -31.14 4.03 -28.95
C GLU A 7 -29.62 4.18 -28.79
N GLY A 8 -29.01 3.32 -27.98
CA GLY A 8 -27.56 3.27 -27.78
C GLY A 8 -27.06 3.32 -26.34
N ILE A 9 -27.91 3.55 -25.33
CA ILE A 9 -27.48 3.42 -23.93
C ILE A 9 -27.46 1.93 -23.57
N ALA A 10 -26.31 1.30 -23.80
CA ALA A 10 -25.96 0.02 -23.21
C ALA A 10 -26.28 0.04 -21.71
N TYR A 11 -26.82 -1.05 -21.20
CA TYR A 11 -27.08 -1.26 -19.78
C TYR A 11 -25.86 -0.82 -18.94
N THR A 12 -26.11 -0.15 -17.81
CA THR A 12 -25.06 0.17 -16.83
C THR A 12 -25.17 -0.77 -15.64
N TYR A 13 -24.06 -1.08 -14.96
CA TYR A 13 -24.11 -1.89 -13.72
C TYR A 13 -25.08 -1.31 -12.70
N GLY A 14 -25.17 0.02 -12.62
CA GLY A 14 -26.11 0.72 -11.75
C GLY A 14 -27.56 0.34 -12.02
N SER A 15 -27.98 0.24 -13.29
CA SER A 15 -29.35 -0.18 -13.63
C SER A 15 -29.67 -1.60 -13.13
N ARG A 16 -28.73 -2.55 -13.28
CA ARG A 16 -28.92 -3.93 -12.84
C ARG A 16 -28.87 -4.06 -11.32
N LEU A 17 -28.11 -3.21 -10.61
CA LEU A 17 -28.01 -3.25 -9.15
C LEU A 17 -29.15 -2.50 -8.45
N ARG A 18 -29.62 -1.39 -9.02
CA ARG A 18 -30.58 -0.47 -8.36
C ARG A 18 -32.00 -0.52 -8.94
N SER A 19 -32.16 -1.10 -10.13
CA SER A 19 -33.45 -1.23 -10.81
C SER A 19 -33.56 -2.60 -11.49
N TRP A 20 -33.25 -3.66 -10.75
CA TRP A 20 -33.24 -5.03 -11.25
C TRP A 20 -34.65 -5.50 -11.60
N LYS A 21 -34.83 -6.03 -12.81
CA LYS A 21 -36.11 -6.52 -13.31
C LYS A 21 -35.88 -7.67 -14.30
N THR A 22 -36.75 -8.69 -14.26
CA THR A 22 -36.73 -9.80 -15.23
C THR A 22 -37.76 -9.63 -16.33
N ASP A 23 -38.79 -8.83 -16.09
CA ASP A 23 -39.87 -8.50 -17.02
C ASP A 23 -40.21 -7.00 -16.88
N ALA A 24 -40.73 -6.37 -17.93
CA ALA A 24 -41.18 -4.98 -17.91
C ALA A 24 -42.41 -4.75 -17.03
N SER A 25 -43.20 -5.80 -16.79
CA SER A 25 -44.39 -5.78 -15.93
C SER A 25 -44.10 -5.93 -14.43
N GLN A 26 -42.85 -6.23 -14.05
CA GLN A 26 -42.44 -6.34 -12.67
C GLN A 26 -41.96 -5.02 -12.09
N ASP A 27 -42.25 -4.80 -10.81
CA ASP A 27 -41.64 -3.73 -10.05
C ASP A 27 -40.12 -3.93 -9.95
N ALA A 28 -39.38 -2.85 -10.16
CA ALA A 28 -37.93 -2.89 -10.15
C ALA A 28 -37.40 -3.06 -8.71
N VAL A 29 -36.42 -3.94 -8.54
CA VAL A 29 -35.78 -4.21 -7.25
C VAL A 29 -34.46 -3.46 -7.14
N ASN A 30 -34.33 -2.60 -6.14
CA ASN A 30 -33.04 -2.04 -5.75
C ASN A 30 -32.30 -3.01 -4.84
N GLN A 31 -31.52 -3.92 -5.44
CA GLN A 31 -30.80 -4.97 -4.72
C GLN A 31 -29.82 -4.42 -3.67
N ILE A 32 -29.20 -3.26 -3.92
CA ILE A 32 -28.30 -2.64 -2.94
C ILE A 32 -29.08 -2.22 -1.69
N ALA A 33 -30.22 -1.56 -1.87
CA ALA A 33 -31.05 -1.14 -0.74
C ALA A 33 -31.72 -2.34 -0.04
N THR A 34 -32.29 -3.28 -0.79
CA THR A 34 -33.10 -4.35 -0.22
C THR A 34 -32.27 -5.57 0.19
N ALA A 35 -31.53 -6.15 -0.76
CA ALA A 35 -30.81 -7.40 -0.57
C ALA A 35 -29.45 -7.21 0.11
N VAL A 36 -28.79 -6.06 -0.03
CA VAL A 36 -27.50 -5.81 0.65
C VAL A 36 -27.74 -5.08 1.97
N ILE A 37 -28.13 -3.81 1.93
CA ILE A 37 -28.32 -2.97 3.13
C ILE A 37 -29.41 -3.55 4.03
N GLY A 38 -30.57 -3.94 3.49
CA GLY A 38 -31.67 -4.51 4.28
C GLY A 38 -31.29 -5.81 5.01
N ASN A 39 -30.57 -6.72 4.34
CA ASN A 39 -30.09 -7.95 4.99
C ASN A 39 -29.06 -7.64 6.09
N MET A 40 -28.12 -6.72 5.84
CA MET A 40 -27.12 -6.34 6.83
C MET A 40 -27.73 -5.62 8.04
N ALA A 41 -28.73 -4.76 7.83
CA ALA A 41 -29.42 -4.07 8.91
C ALA A 41 -30.24 -5.04 9.79
N HIS A 42 -30.82 -6.08 9.19
CA HIS A 42 -31.57 -7.09 9.93
C HIS A 42 -30.68 -8.13 10.62
N SER A 43 -29.61 -8.58 9.94
CA SER A 43 -28.66 -9.57 10.43
C SER A 43 -27.27 -9.28 9.87
N PRO A 44 -26.43 -8.52 10.60
CA PRO A 44 -25.11 -8.09 10.12
C PRO A 44 -24.18 -9.23 9.68
N ASP A 45 -24.26 -10.39 10.35
CA ASP A 45 -23.44 -11.56 10.05
C ASP A 45 -24.03 -12.45 8.93
N SER A 46 -25.09 -11.98 8.27
CA SER A 46 -25.73 -12.69 7.19
C SER A 46 -24.78 -12.83 6.00
N ARG A 47 -24.64 -14.07 5.52
CA ARG A 47 -23.92 -14.38 4.27
C ARG A 47 -24.76 -14.10 3.01
N ARG A 48 -25.97 -13.55 3.17
CA ARG A 48 -26.97 -13.37 2.10
C ARG A 48 -27.04 -11.95 1.54
N ALA A 49 -26.21 -11.04 2.03
CA ALA A 49 -26.10 -9.68 1.49
C ALA A 49 -25.42 -9.70 0.12
N VAL A 50 -26.15 -10.12 -0.91
CA VAL A 50 -25.67 -10.40 -2.26
C VAL A 50 -26.57 -9.73 -3.28
N ALA A 51 -25.96 -9.13 -4.31
CA ALA A 51 -26.62 -8.62 -5.49
C ALA A 51 -25.99 -9.24 -6.75
N THR A 52 -26.79 -9.41 -7.80
CA THR A 52 -26.34 -9.93 -9.09
C THR A 52 -26.78 -9.05 -10.25
N THR A 53 -25.95 -8.98 -11.27
CA THR A 53 -26.20 -8.17 -12.47
C THR A 53 -26.63 -9.03 -13.65
N ILE A 54 -26.29 -10.31 -13.66
CA ILE A 54 -26.62 -11.23 -14.75
C ILE A 54 -28.04 -11.78 -14.57
N ILE A 55 -28.80 -11.75 -15.64
CA ILE A 55 -30.15 -12.30 -15.72
C ILE A 55 -30.17 -13.30 -16.88
N PRO A 56 -30.09 -14.62 -16.61
CA PRO A 56 -29.92 -15.63 -17.66
C PRO A 56 -30.97 -15.56 -18.78
N THR A 57 -32.23 -15.24 -18.45
CA THR A 57 -33.32 -15.12 -19.43
C THR A 57 -33.17 -13.93 -20.39
N ILE A 58 -32.41 -12.91 -20.01
CA ILE A 58 -32.16 -11.70 -20.81
C ILE A 58 -30.78 -11.77 -21.47
N ASP A 59 -29.78 -12.16 -20.69
CA ASP A 59 -28.38 -12.00 -21.05
C ASP A 59 -27.83 -13.16 -21.89
N ALA A 60 -28.51 -14.31 -21.92
CA ALA A 60 -28.10 -15.44 -22.77
C ALA A 60 -28.10 -15.12 -24.27
N ALA A 61 -28.97 -14.20 -24.70
CA ALA A 61 -29.05 -13.73 -26.09
C ALA A 61 -28.46 -12.32 -26.29
N ALA A 62 -27.96 -11.68 -25.23
CA ALA A 62 -27.44 -10.33 -25.30
C ALA A 62 -26.06 -10.33 -26.00
N LYS A 63 -25.87 -9.38 -26.92
CA LYS A 63 -24.58 -9.18 -27.61
C LYS A 63 -23.46 -8.84 -26.62
N GLU A 64 -23.80 -8.07 -25.60
CA GLU A 64 -22.88 -7.64 -24.55
C GLU A 64 -23.57 -7.91 -23.22
N PRO A 65 -23.33 -9.06 -22.57
CA PRO A 65 -23.86 -9.30 -21.23
C PRO A 65 -23.00 -8.62 -20.15
N PRO A 66 -23.52 -8.35 -18.94
CA PRO A 66 -22.76 -7.67 -17.88
C PRO A 66 -21.43 -8.36 -17.54
N CYS A 67 -20.36 -7.55 -17.39
CA CYS A 67 -19.04 -8.05 -17.00
C CYS A 67 -18.92 -8.29 -15.49
N LEU A 68 -19.32 -7.31 -14.66
CA LEU A 68 -19.61 -7.54 -13.24
C LEU A 68 -20.75 -8.55 -13.18
N ILE A 69 -20.67 -9.60 -12.34
CA ILE A 69 -21.72 -10.62 -12.19
C ILE A 69 -22.31 -10.67 -10.77
N SER A 70 -21.51 -10.37 -9.75
CA SER A 70 -21.94 -10.40 -8.36
C SER A 70 -21.24 -9.36 -7.50
N VAL A 71 -21.96 -8.90 -6.49
CA VAL A 71 -21.47 -8.07 -5.39
C VAL A 71 -21.98 -8.70 -4.10
N GLN A 72 -21.09 -9.02 -3.17
CA GLN A 72 -21.43 -9.50 -1.84
C GLN A 72 -20.83 -8.57 -0.79
N ALA A 73 -21.61 -8.26 0.24
CA ALA A 73 -21.14 -7.57 1.44
C ALA A 73 -21.06 -8.56 2.60
N LEU A 74 -19.98 -8.49 3.39
CA LEU A 74 -19.83 -9.21 4.65
C LEU A 74 -19.29 -8.26 5.70
N GLN A 75 -19.71 -8.40 6.95
CA GLN A 75 -19.15 -7.61 8.05
C GLN A 75 -18.14 -8.44 8.87
N SER A 76 -17.10 -7.77 9.35
CA SER A 76 -16.19 -8.27 10.40
C SER A 76 -15.65 -7.08 11.17
N ASP A 77 -15.55 -7.19 12.50
CA ASP A 77 -14.99 -6.13 13.37
C ASP A 77 -15.58 -4.74 13.11
N SER A 78 -16.91 -4.66 12.94
CA SER A 78 -17.65 -3.43 12.62
C SER A 78 -17.23 -2.75 11.31
N ARG A 79 -16.60 -3.51 10.40
CA ARG A 79 -16.24 -3.08 9.04
C ARG A 79 -17.02 -3.90 8.02
N VAL A 80 -17.58 -3.24 7.01
CA VAL A 80 -18.19 -3.92 5.86
C VAL A 80 -17.15 -4.12 4.77
N HIS A 81 -17.02 -5.34 4.26
CA HIS A 81 -16.13 -5.71 3.17
C HIS A 81 -16.96 -6.04 1.93
N LEU A 82 -16.53 -5.58 0.76
CA LEU A 82 -17.18 -5.89 -0.52
C LEU A 82 -16.36 -6.89 -1.32
N PHE A 83 -17.05 -7.88 -1.86
CA PHE A 83 -16.50 -8.92 -2.73
C PHE A 83 -17.23 -8.87 -4.06
N CYS A 84 -16.51 -8.54 -5.12
CA CYS A 84 -17.05 -8.37 -6.46
C CYS A 84 -16.42 -9.37 -7.42
N THR A 85 -17.23 -9.97 -8.28
CA THR A 85 -16.72 -10.89 -9.31
C THR A 85 -17.05 -10.37 -10.71
N PHE A 86 -16.05 -10.35 -11.57
CA PHE A 86 -16.16 -10.03 -12.99
C PHE A 86 -15.91 -11.28 -13.82
N ARG A 87 -16.82 -11.61 -14.74
CA ARG A 87 -16.60 -12.73 -15.69
C ARG A 87 -15.57 -12.39 -16.77
N SER A 88 -15.46 -11.12 -17.13
CA SER A 88 -14.59 -10.56 -18.15
C SER A 88 -14.17 -9.17 -17.68
N HIS A 89 -12.88 -8.84 -17.68
CA HIS A 89 -12.40 -7.59 -17.11
C HIS A 89 -11.26 -7.00 -17.95
N ASP A 90 -11.57 -5.92 -18.66
CA ASP A 90 -10.56 -5.07 -19.31
C ASP A 90 -9.78 -4.33 -18.21
N ILE A 91 -8.55 -4.79 -18.01
CA ILE A 91 -7.67 -4.30 -16.95
C ILE A 91 -7.14 -2.91 -17.25
N PHE A 92 -6.99 -2.56 -18.52
CA PHE A 92 -6.35 -1.29 -18.90
C PHE A 92 -7.33 -0.13 -18.85
N LYS A 93 -8.50 -0.26 -19.48
CA LYS A 93 -9.47 0.85 -19.55
C LYS A 93 -10.55 0.81 -18.49
N ALA A 94 -10.97 -0.38 -18.06
CA ALA A 94 -12.18 -0.52 -17.25
C ALA A 94 -11.90 -0.78 -15.76
N ALA A 95 -10.84 -1.51 -15.41
CA ALA A 95 -10.64 -1.95 -14.03
C ALA A 95 -10.55 -0.82 -13.00
N ILE A 96 -9.81 0.24 -13.32
CA ILE A 96 -9.66 1.38 -12.43
C ILE A 96 -10.99 2.16 -12.29
N PRO A 97 -11.68 2.58 -13.36
CA PRO A 97 -13.01 3.18 -13.25
C PRO A 97 -14.04 2.30 -12.53
N ASN A 98 -14.03 1.00 -12.80
CA ASN A 98 -14.91 0.03 -12.12
C ASN A 98 -14.64 0.00 -10.62
N ALA A 99 -13.37 -0.03 -10.21
CA ALA A 99 -12.98 -0.01 -8.80
C ALA A 99 -13.44 1.28 -8.11
N PHE A 100 -13.31 2.46 -8.76
CA PHE A 100 -13.83 3.71 -8.21
C PHE A 100 -15.36 3.69 -8.04
N GLY A 101 -16.10 3.18 -9.02
CA GLY A 101 -17.55 3.02 -8.92
C GLY A 101 -17.95 2.09 -7.77
N LEU A 102 -17.23 0.99 -7.60
CA LEU A 102 -17.45 0.04 -6.50
C LEU A 102 -17.09 0.65 -5.13
N LEU A 103 -16.00 1.42 -5.04
CA LEU A 103 -15.63 2.13 -3.81
C LEU A 103 -16.70 3.14 -3.41
N ARG A 104 -17.26 3.91 -4.36
CA ARG A 104 -18.34 4.84 -4.05
C ARG A 104 -19.58 4.11 -3.52
N MET A 105 -19.95 2.99 -4.16
CA MET A 105 -21.04 2.15 -3.67
C MET A 105 -20.73 1.53 -2.30
N HIS A 106 -19.46 1.22 -2.03
CA HIS A 106 -19.00 0.73 -0.74
C HIS A 106 -19.20 1.76 0.36
N ASP A 107 -18.83 3.02 0.12
CA ASP A 107 -19.05 4.13 1.05
C ASP A 107 -20.55 4.28 1.36
N GLU A 108 -21.42 4.21 0.34
CA GLU A 108 -22.88 4.29 0.53
C GLU A 108 -23.43 3.15 1.39
N ILE A 109 -22.94 1.92 1.20
CA ILE A 109 -23.35 0.76 2.01
C ILE A 109 -22.88 0.93 3.45
N ALA A 110 -21.62 1.36 3.64
CA ALA A 110 -21.04 1.61 4.96
C ALA A 110 -21.85 2.67 5.72
N GLU A 111 -22.13 3.81 5.09
CA GLU A 111 -22.93 4.90 5.66
C GLU A 111 -24.34 4.44 6.03
N ALA A 112 -25.03 3.74 5.14
CA ALA A 112 -26.41 3.29 5.37
C ALA A 112 -26.54 2.21 6.46
N THR A 113 -25.48 1.44 6.70
CA THR A 113 -25.46 0.35 7.70
C THR A 113 -24.82 0.77 9.03
N GLY A 114 -24.14 1.92 9.08
CA GLY A 114 -23.39 2.37 10.25
C GLY A 114 -22.07 1.65 10.49
N PHE A 115 -21.58 0.85 9.53
CA PHE A 115 -20.28 0.19 9.61
C PHE A 115 -19.17 1.06 9.02
N GLU A 116 -17.93 0.81 9.43
CA GLU A 116 -16.77 1.39 8.75
C GLU A 116 -16.50 0.71 7.41
N ARG A 117 -15.95 1.44 6.44
CA ARG A 117 -15.53 0.84 5.17
C ARG A 117 -14.33 -0.09 5.39
N GLY A 118 -14.53 -1.37 5.12
CA GLY A 118 -13.49 -2.40 5.06
C GLY A 118 -12.81 -2.48 3.69
N SER A 119 -12.38 -3.69 3.32
CA SER A 119 -11.71 -3.95 2.05
C SER A 119 -12.68 -4.09 0.88
N LEU A 120 -12.24 -3.66 -0.30
CA LEU A 120 -12.85 -4.03 -1.57
C LEU A 120 -11.98 -5.13 -2.22
N SER A 121 -12.58 -6.28 -2.49
CA SER A 121 -11.96 -7.41 -3.17
C SER A 121 -12.62 -7.62 -4.53
N ILE A 122 -11.81 -7.60 -5.59
CA ILE A 122 -12.27 -7.81 -6.97
C ILE A 122 -11.63 -9.09 -7.50
N VAL A 123 -12.47 -10.05 -7.89
CA VAL A 123 -12.06 -11.27 -8.60
C VAL A 123 -12.37 -11.09 -10.07
N SER A 124 -11.35 -11.27 -10.92
CA SER A 124 -11.48 -11.17 -12.37
C SER A 124 -11.25 -12.55 -12.98
N ASN A 125 -12.32 -13.20 -13.46
CA ASN A 125 -12.22 -14.56 -14.01
C ASN A 125 -11.45 -14.58 -15.34
N SER A 126 -11.67 -13.58 -16.19
CA SER A 126 -10.92 -13.36 -17.42
C SER A 126 -10.39 -11.92 -17.45
N ALA A 127 -9.25 -11.72 -16.80
CA ALA A 127 -8.49 -10.48 -16.86
C ALA A 127 -7.75 -10.39 -18.20
N HIS A 128 -7.95 -9.30 -18.94
CA HIS A 128 -7.33 -9.12 -20.25
C HIS A 128 -7.04 -7.64 -20.53
N ILE A 129 -6.19 -7.43 -21.52
CA ILE A 129 -5.92 -6.13 -22.14
C ILE A 129 -6.15 -6.33 -23.64
N TYR A 130 -6.82 -5.38 -24.29
CA TYR A 130 -7.00 -5.44 -25.73
C TYR A 130 -5.68 -5.13 -26.45
N GLU A 131 -5.43 -5.83 -27.56
CA GLU A 131 -4.18 -5.68 -28.33
C GLU A 131 -3.89 -4.23 -28.73
N GLY A 132 -4.93 -3.48 -29.13
CA GLY A 132 -4.80 -2.06 -29.47
C GLY A 132 -4.37 -1.15 -28.32
N ASP A 133 -4.37 -1.65 -27.08
CA ASP A 133 -3.98 -0.91 -25.89
C ASP A 133 -2.60 -1.30 -25.35
N PHE A 134 -1.91 -2.27 -25.95
CA PHE A 134 -0.60 -2.74 -25.46
C PHE A 134 0.45 -1.63 -25.42
N GLU A 135 0.59 -0.84 -26.49
CA GLU A 135 1.58 0.24 -26.54
C GLU A 135 1.32 1.30 -25.45
N HIS A 136 0.05 1.60 -25.16
CA HIS A 136 -0.32 2.55 -24.11
C HIS A 136 -0.08 1.97 -22.71
N ALA A 137 -0.35 0.69 -22.52
CA ALA A 137 -0.06 -0.02 -21.28
C ALA A 137 1.44 -0.04 -20.98
N GLU A 138 2.29 -0.32 -21.98
CA GLU A 138 3.75 -0.29 -21.84
C GLU A 138 4.26 1.09 -21.42
N LYS A 139 3.79 2.16 -22.08
CA LYS A 139 4.13 3.54 -21.72
C LYS A 139 3.72 3.88 -20.28
N MET A 140 2.54 3.45 -19.86
CA MET A 140 2.05 3.68 -18.49
C MET A 140 2.95 2.99 -17.44
N ILE A 141 3.40 1.77 -17.70
CA ILE A 141 4.33 1.05 -16.82
C ILE A 141 5.68 1.76 -16.75
N ALA A 142 6.21 2.19 -17.91
CA ALA A 142 7.48 2.92 -17.96
C ALA A 142 7.44 4.21 -17.11
N CYS A 143 6.40 5.03 -17.27
CA CYS A 143 6.22 6.25 -16.49
C CYS A 143 6.05 5.99 -14.98
N SER A 144 5.33 4.92 -14.60
CA SER A 144 4.95 4.67 -13.20
C SER A 144 6.05 4.04 -12.36
N HIS A 145 6.88 3.17 -12.94
CA HIS A 145 7.88 2.39 -12.21
C HIS A 145 9.32 2.70 -12.61
N LEU A 146 9.60 2.91 -13.90
CA LEU A 146 10.97 3.01 -14.41
C LEU A 146 11.49 4.46 -14.43
N GLU A 147 10.62 5.41 -14.79
CA GLU A 147 10.99 6.82 -14.92
C GLU A 147 10.63 7.66 -13.69
N ARG A 148 10.05 7.03 -12.66
CA ARG A 148 9.73 7.71 -11.41
C ARG A 148 11.02 8.18 -10.75
N LYS A 149 11.28 9.49 -10.78
CA LYS A 149 12.35 10.09 -9.97
C LYS A 149 12.03 9.80 -8.50
N PRO A 150 12.91 9.12 -7.75
CA PRO A 150 12.67 8.87 -6.34
C PRO A 150 12.55 10.22 -5.63
N LYS A 151 11.55 10.35 -4.75
CA LYS A 151 11.49 11.49 -3.83
C LYS A 151 12.72 11.35 -2.93
N ARG A 152 13.74 12.18 -3.14
CA ARG A 152 14.95 12.25 -2.29
C ARG A 152 14.72 13.06 -1.01
N VAL A 153 13.46 13.28 -0.64
CA VAL A 153 13.09 14.09 0.52
C VAL A 153 12.54 13.14 1.56
N TRP A 154 13.24 13.04 2.68
CA TRP A 154 12.75 12.40 3.88
C TRP A 154 11.64 13.28 4.47
N ASP A 155 10.43 12.75 4.61
CA ASP A 155 9.33 13.42 5.30
C ASP A 155 9.14 12.81 6.69
N ALA A 156 8.73 13.63 7.67
CA ALA A 156 8.46 13.14 9.03
C ALA A 156 7.30 12.11 9.06
N ALA A 157 6.45 12.09 8.02
CA ALA A 157 5.41 11.08 7.81
C ALA A 157 5.98 9.71 7.38
N GLY A 158 7.20 9.67 6.84
CA GLY A 158 7.94 8.48 6.41
C GLY A 158 9.02 8.05 7.40
N ALA A 159 9.06 8.64 8.60
CA ALA A 159 9.89 8.16 9.69
C ALA A 159 9.54 6.71 10.03
N ASP A 160 10.54 5.91 10.38
CA ASP A 160 10.30 4.52 10.77
C ASP A 160 9.47 4.47 12.06
N PRO A 161 8.31 3.80 12.09
CA PRO A 161 7.48 3.70 13.29
C PRO A 161 8.17 2.98 14.46
N ARG A 162 9.28 2.28 14.20
CA ARG A 162 10.12 1.69 15.25
C ARG A 162 11.10 2.69 15.86
N GLY A 163 11.22 3.90 15.32
CA GLY A 163 12.07 4.97 15.84
C GLY A 163 13.37 5.14 15.04
N SER A 164 14.39 5.74 15.66
CA SER A 164 15.65 6.16 15.04
C SER A 164 16.86 5.52 15.71
N PHE A 165 18.03 5.68 15.09
CA PHE A 165 19.30 5.20 15.64
C PHE A 165 20.32 6.32 15.76
N LEU A 166 20.96 6.41 16.91
CA LEU A 166 22.17 7.19 17.12
C LEU A 166 23.37 6.23 17.11
N ILE A 167 24.24 6.39 16.12
CA ILE A 167 25.44 5.60 15.92
C ILE A 167 26.61 6.40 16.47
N ARG A 168 27.51 5.72 17.18
CA ARG A 168 28.73 6.29 17.73
C ARG A 168 29.81 5.24 17.86
N LEU A 169 31.03 5.71 18.07
CA LEU A 169 32.20 4.87 18.33
C LEU A 169 32.55 4.94 19.81
N GLU A 170 32.70 3.78 20.45
CA GLU A 170 33.18 3.65 21.82
C GLU A 170 34.30 2.60 21.87
N GLY A 171 35.54 3.06 22.05
CA GLY A 171 36.71 2.18 22.01
C GLY A 171 36.89 1.55 20.63
N ASP A 172 36.90 0.22 20.57
CA ASP A 172 37.00 -0.57 19.33
C ASP A 172 35.64 -1.09 18.83
N GLU A 173 34.53 -0.55 19.35
CA GLU A 173 33.18 -0.97 19.00
C GLU A 173 32.35 0.16 18.38
N ILE A 174 31.45 -0.26 17.48
CA ILE A 174 30.34 0.54 16.96
C ILE A 174 29.16 0.31 17.89
N VAL A 175 28.56 1.41 18.35
CA VAL A 175 27.37 1.39 19.20
C VAL A 175 26.23 2.01 18.41
N ALA A 176 25.15 1.24 18.21
CA ALA A 176 23.89 1.73 17.67
C ALA A 176 22.86 1.80 18.81
N GLU A 177 22.55 3.02 19.26
CA GLU A 177 21.51 3.28 20.24
C GLU A 177 20.16 3.43 19.55
N HIS A 178 19.21 2.59 19.92
CA HIS A 178 17.86 2.62 19.39
C HIS A 178 16.99 3.55 20.22
N GLN A 179 16.45 4.58 19.59
CA GLN A 179 15.51 5.52 20.19
C GLN A 179 14.12 5.26 19.61
N GLY A 180 13.12 5.13 20.47
CA GLY A 180 11.72 5.02 20.04
C GLY A 180 11.20 6.31 19.40
N PRO A 181 10.01 6.30 18.80
CA PRO A 181 9.43 7.48 18.13
C PRO A 181 9.28 8.72 19.02
N ASN A 182 9.23 8.53 20.34
CA ASN A 182 9.15 9.59 21.34
C ASN A 182 10.53 10.02 21.89
N GLY A 183 11.63 9.49 21.33
CA GLY A 183 13.00 9.75 21.78
C GLY A 183 13.45 8.92 22.99
N ALA A 184 12.63 8.00 23.51
CA ALA A 184 13.05 7.14 24.61
C ALA A 184 14.09 6.11 24.15
N ILE A 185 15.17 5.92 24.90
CA ILE A 185 16.18 4.90 24.60
C ILE A 185 15.58 3.51 24.87
N LEU A 186 15.51 2.69 23.82
CA LEU A 186 14.96 1.34 23.86
C LEU A 186 16.05 0.26 24.05
N GLY A 187 17.27 0.54 23.60
CA GLY A 187 18.41 -0.35 23.76
C GLY A 187 19.66 0.09 23.01
N GLU A 188 20.76 -0.59 23.26
CA GLU A 188 22.03 -0.40 22.55
C GLU A 188 22.51 -1.71 21.94
N TYR A 189 22.99 -1.63 20.71
CA TYR A 189 23.48 -2.77 19.95
C TYR A 189 24.92 -2.50 19.54
N ARG A 190 25.82 -3.34 20.07
CA ARG A 190 27.27 -3.16 19.95
C ARG A 190 27.89 -4.22 19.06
N GLY A 191 28.95 -3.87 18.36
CA GLY A 191 29.72 -4.81 17.54
C GLY A 191 30.97 -4.20 16.93
N LYS A 192 31.91 -5.06 16.52
CA LYS A 192 33.20 -4.64 15.94
C LYS A 192 33.17 -4.38 14.43
N SER A 193 32.02 -4.62 13.79
CA SER A 193 31.83 -4.37 12.36
C SER A 193 30.40 -3.93 12.08
N ALA A 194 30.22 -3.16 11.01
CA ALA A 194 28.91 -2.74 10.52
C ALA A 194 28.01 -3.94 10.27
N LYS A 195 28.58 -5.01 9.70
CA LYS A 195 27.86 -6.25 9.41
C LYS A 195 27.32 -6.91 10.68
N ASP A 196 28.11 -6.99 11.74
CA ASP A 196 27.69 -7.59 13.01
C ASP A 196 26.50 -6.82 13.62
N VAL A 197 26.63 -5.49 13.73
CA VAL A 197 25.56 -4.63 14.25
C VAL A 197 24.31 -4.70 13.35
N SER A 198 24.48 -4.63 12.03
CA SER A 198 23.36 -4.71 11.07
C SER A 198 22.61 -6.04 11.16
N LEU A 199 23.32 -7.16 11.29
CA LEU A 199 22.69 -8.48 11.42
C LEU A 199 21.90 -8.60 12.72
N LYS A 200 22.42 -8.10 13.85
CA LYS A 200 21.69 -8.05 15.12
C LYS A 200 20.39 -7.25 14.98
N MET A 201 20.48 -6.05 14.40
CA MET A 201 19.31 -5.18 14.18
C MET A 201 18.27 -5.84 13.27
N ALA A 202 18.71 -6.53 12.21
CA ALA A 202 17.83 -7.23 11.29
C ALA A 202 17.13 -8.43 11.95
N GLN A 203 17.86 -9.26 12.70
CA GLN A 203 17.31 -10.43 13.40
C GLN A 203 16.34 -10.05 14.52
N LEU A 204 16.58 -8.91 15.17
CA LEU A 204 15.68 -8.37 16.19
C LEU A 204 14.54 -7.53 15.58
N HIS A 205 14.47 -7.42 14.26
CA HIS A 205 13.46 -6.66 13.53
C HIS A 205 13.30 -5.22 14.04
N LEU A 206 14.41 -4.52 14.25
CA LEU A 206 14.37 -3.18 14.88
C LEU A 206 14.03 -2.06 13.90
N VAL A 207 14.15 -2.31 12.60
CA VAL A 207 13.85 -1.37 11.51
C VAL A 207 12.70 -1.97 10.69
N SER A 208 11.71 -1.15 10.33
CA SER A 208 10.54 -1.58 9.54
C SER A 208 10.53 -0.98 8.13
N GLN A 209 11.23 0.14 7.92
CA GLN A 209 11.35 0.81 6.63
C GLN A 209 12.67 0.49 5.95
N ILE A 210 12.62 0.02 4.71
CA ILE A 210 13.83 -0.38 3.96
C ILE A 210 14.77 0.81 3.67
N GLY A 211 14.21 2.01 3.44
CA GLY A 211 15.01 3.22 3.24
C GLY A 211 15.85 3.55 4.47
N HIS A 212 15.24 3.51 5.65
CA HIS A 212 15.93 3.73 6.91
C HIS A 212 16.99 2.65 7.19
N ALA A 213 16.71 1.39 6.83
CA ALA A 213 17.70 0.32 6.94
C ALA A 213 18.94 0.57 6.06
N PHE A 214 18.77 1.13 4.86
CA PHE A 214 19.90 1.53 4.02
C PHE A 214 20.70 2.69 4.61
N ASP A 215 20.03 3.71 5.14
CA ASP A 215 20.69 4.87 5.77
C ASP A 215 21.53 4.42 6.98
N ILE A 216 20.94 3.61 7.87
CA ILE A 216 21.65 3.00 8.99
C ILE A 216 22.83 2.16 8.51
N GLY A 217 22.64 1.33 7.47
CA GLY A 217 23.71 0.50 6.92
C GLY A 217 24.90 1.33 6.40
N HIS A 218 24.63 2.46 5.73
CA HIS A 218 25.66 3.40 5.30
C HIS A 218 26.41 4.01 6.50
N GLU A 219 25.68 4.43 7.52
CA GLU A 219 26.27 5.04 8.72
C GLU A 219 27.10 4.04 9.54
N LEU A 220 26.63 2.80 9.70
CA LEU A 220 27.38 1.72 10.34
C LEU A 220 28.67 1.40 9.57
N GLN A 221 28.60 1.33 8.24
CA GLN A 221 29.78 1.08 7.40
C GLN A 221 30.77 2.25 7.49
N LYS A 222 30.28 3.48 7.53
CA LYS A 222 31.08 4.69 7.75
C LYS A 222 31.78 4.65 9.12
N ALA A 223 31.08 4.26 10.17
CA ALA A 223 31.62 4.08 11.51
C ALA A 223 32.72 3.00 11.54
N GLU A 224 32.51 1.86 10.86
CA GLU A 224 33.53 0.81 10.74
C GLU A 224 34.79 1.29 10.02
N HIS A 225 34.64 2.06 8.94
CA HIS A 225 35.79 2.65 8.23
C HIS A 225 36.54 3.63 9.11
N ALA A 226 35.85 4.48 9.86
CA ALA A 226 36.47 5.41 10.79
C ALA A 226 37.29 4.67 11.86
N LEU A 227 36.75 3.61 12.46
CA LEU A 227 37.50 2.77 13.42
C LEU A 227 38.77 2.18 12.81
N LYS A 228 38.66 1.56 11.63
CA LYS A 228 39.80 0.87 10.98
C LYS A 228 40.90 1.82 10.52
N LEU A 229 40.53 3.05 10.16
CA LEU A 229 41.46 4.07 9.67
C LEU A 229 41.94 5.03 10.77
N GLY A 230 41.41 4.92 11.99
CA GLY A 230 41.71 5.84 13.09
C GLY A 230 41.19 7.26 12.84
N LEU A 231 40.06 7.40 12.13
CA LEU A 231 39.43 8.69 11.83
C LEU A 231 38.34 9.03 12.85
N GLY A 232 38.02 10.32 12.97
CA GLY A 232 36.84 10.76 13.71
C GLY A 232 35.55 10.36 12.98
N TYR A 233 34.54 9.95 13.74
CA TYR A 233 33.21 9.65 13.21
C TYR A 233 32.17 10.64 13.77
N VAL A 234 31.37 11.20 12.87
CA VAL A 234 30.15 11.95 13.18
C VAL A 234 29.05 11.42 12.27
N GLN A 235 27.90 11.09 12.85
CA GLN A 235 26.74 10.61 12.10
C GLN A 235 26.18 11.72 11.20
N ASP A 236 25.80 11.37 9.97
CA ASP A 236 25.29 12.21 8.87
C ASP A 236 26.35 12.93 7.99
N PRO A 237 27.30 13.76 8.49
CA PRO A 237 28.35 14.33 7.65
C PRO A 237 29.29 13.28 7.05
N PRO A 238 29.96 13.58 5.91
CA PRO A 238 31.03 12.73 5.39
C PRO A 238 32.18 12.55 6.40
N LEU A 239 32.96 11.47 6.26
CA LEU A 239 34.20 11.30 7.01
C LEU A 239 35.19 12.41 6.66
N ASP A 240 35.81 12.97 7.69
CA ASP A 240 36.93 13.89 7.50
C ASP A 240 38.23 13.10 7.33
N PHE A 241 38.83 13.21 6.15
CA PHE A 241 40.11 12.59 5.81
C PHE A 241 41.29 13.58 5.94
N SER A 242 41.07 14.76 6.51
CA SER A 242 42.12 15.72 6.76
C SER A 242 43.20 15.10 7.67
N PRO A 243 44.49 15.30 7.39
CA PRO A 243 45.56 14.74 8.19
C PRO A 243 45.46 15.21 9.64
N ILE A 244 45.39 14.26 10.58
CA ILE A 244 45.44 14.56 12.02
C ILE A 244 46.78 15.23 12.30
N ALA A 245 46.77 16.50 12.69
CA ALA A 245 47.96 17.17 13.17
C ALA A 245 48.44 16.44 14.43
N LEU A 246 49.52 15.67 14.33
CA LEU A 246 50.16 15.09 15.50
C LEU A 246 50.62 16.26 16.39
N PRO A 247 50.35 16.23 17.71
CA PRO A 247 50.87 17.25 18.60
C PRO A 247 52.40 17.24 18.51
N ASN A 248 53.00 18.42 18.33
CA ASN A 248 54.45 18.62 18.35
C ASN A 248 55.03 17.96 19.60
N LEU A 249 55.62 16.77 19.45
CA LEU A 249 56.45 16.18 20.48
C LEU A 249 57.72 17.02 20.53
N SER A 250 57.89 17.75 21.64
CA SER A 250 59.14 18.45 21.94
C SER A 250 60.31 17.48 21.82
N PRO A 251 61.44 17.86 21.18
CA PRO A 251 62.59 16.99 21.08
C PRO A 251 63.07 16.61 22.48
N ILE A 252 63.20 15.32 22.73
CA ILE A 252 63.83 14.79 23.94
C ILE A 252 65.28 15.29 23.90
N THR A 253 65.62 16.25 24.75
CA THR A 253 67.01 16.65 24.98
C THR A 253 67.74 15.47 25.61
N GLU A 254 68.75 14.96 24.90
CA GLU A 254 69.71 13.99 25.41
C GLU A 254 70.35 14.53 26.70
N VAL A 255 70.25 13.75 27.77
CA VAL A 255 71.02 13.97 28.99
C VAL A 255 72.27 13.10 28.85
N HIS A 256 73.43 13.76 28.73
CA HIS A 256 74.75 13.15 28.91
C HIS A 256 75.02 12.82 30.38
#